data_AF-A0A953HS81-F1
#
_entry.id   AF-A0A953HS81-F1
#
_cell.length_a   1.000
_cell.length_b   1.000
_cell.length_c   1.000
_cell.angle_alpha   90.00
_cell.angle_beta   90.00
_cell.angle_gamma   90.00
#
_symmetry.space_group_name_H-M   'P 1'
#
loop_
_entity.id
_entity.type
_entity.pdbx_description
1 polymer ?
#
loop_
_entity_poly.entity_id
_entity_poly.type
_entity_poly.pdbx_seq_one_letter_code
_entity_poly.pdbx_strand_id
1 'polypeptide(L)'
;MSKFDKTIQKFLIPGSIVTYPELEYLLGKLGYMKKRTGKTSGSRVAFIHESTQHIIRIHKPHPGNELKKYIKNYIVKELKNQNLI
;
A
#
# COMPACT_ATOMS: atom_id res chain seq x y z
N MET A 1 -20.09 -1.15 8.22
CA MET A 1 -18.66 -0.92 7.85
C MET A 1 -18.56 -0.59 6.36
N SER A 2 -17.99 0.56 6.05
CA SER A 2 -17.69 0.97 4.67
C SER A 2 -16.65 0.04 4.03
N LYS A 3 -16.57 0.01 2.69
CA LYS A 3 -15.57 -0.78 1.96
C LYS A 3 -14.14 -0.47 2.43
N PHE A 4 -13.84 0.81 2.67
CA PHE A 4 -12.57 1.29 3.19
C PHE A 4 -12.23 0.71 4.57
N ASP A 5 -13.18 0.74 5.50
CA ASP A 5 -13.01 0.21 6.86
C ASP A 5 -12.71 -1.30 6.85
N LYS A 6 -13.44 -2.06 6.01
CA LYS A 6 -13.17 -3.48 5.78
C LYS A 6 -11.77 -3.73 5.21
N THR A 7 -11.30 -2.88 4.31
CA THR A 7 -9.93 -2.97 3.77
C THR A 7 -8.90 -2.71 4.87
N ILE A 8 -9.05 -1.68 5.70
CA ILE A 8 -8.14 -1.41 6.83
C ILE A 8 -8.07 -2.62 7.78
N GLN A 9 -9.23 -3.11 8.23
CA GLN A 9 -9.32 -4.28 9.11
C GLN A 9 -8.59 -5.48 8.51
N LYS A 10 -8.79 -5.74 7.22
CA LYS A 10 -8.08 -6.79 6.49
C LYS A 10 -6.56 -6.57 6.56
N PHE A 11 -6.05 -5.37 6.33
CA PHE A 11 -4.61 -5.08 6.43
C PHE A 11 -4.03 -5.29 7.83
N LEU A 12 -4.81 -5.04 8.88
CA LEU A 12 -4.38 -5.19 10.28
C LEU A 12 -4.34 -6.65 10.74
N ILE A 13 -5.17 -7.53 10.16
CA ILE A 13 -5.18 -8.96 10.50
C ILE A 13 -3.92 -9.63 9.95
N PRO A 14 -3.00 -10.19 10.78
CA PRO A 14 -1.71 -10.69 10.30
C PRO A 14 -1.81 -11.82 9.27
N GLY A 15 -2.81 -12.70 9.39
CA GLY A 15 -3.01 -13.88 8.53
C GLY A 15 -3.81 -13.62 7.25
N SER A 16 -4.31 -12.40 7.02
CA SER A 16 -5.10 -12.12 5.84
C SER A 16 -4.24 -11.95 4.58
N ILE A 17 -4.72 -12.51 3.48
CA ILE A 17 -4.15 -12.34 2.15
C ILE A 17 -4.65 -11.02 1.57
N VAL A 18 -3.73 -10.11 1.26
CA VAL A 18 -4.04 -8.80 0.71
C VAL A 18 -3.47 -8.68 -0.69
N THR A 19 -4.26 -8.18 -1.62
CA THR A 19 -3.85 -8.00 -3.02
C THR A 19 -3.33 -6.60 -3.28
N TYR A 20 -2.51 -6.44 -4.32
CA TYR A 20 -1.99 -5.15 -4.75
C TYR A 20 -3.09 -4.12 -5.09
N PRO A 21 -4.21 -4.47 -5.77
CA PRO A 21 -5.32 -3.54 -5.97
C PRO A 21 -5.97 -3.05 -4.68
N GLU A 22 -6.06 -3.90 -3.64
CA GLU A 22 -6.56 -3.48 -2.32
C GLU A 22 -5.63 -2.47 -1.66
N LEU A 23 -4.32 -2.62 -1.86
CA LEU A 23 -3.35 -1.63 -1.42
C LEU A 23 -3.47 -0.31 -2.16
N GLU A 24 -3.59 -0.35 -3.48
CA GLU A 24 -3.79 0.87 -4.28
C GLU A 24 -5.05 1.61 -3.84
N TYR A 25 -6.13 0.88 -3.58
CA TYR A 25 -7.37 1.46 -3.06
C TYR A 25 -7.19 2.08 -1.67
N LEU A 26 -6.54 1.37 -0.74
CA LEU A 26 -6.28 1.86 0.61
C LEU A 26 -5.43 3.14 0.58
N LEU A 27 -4.27 3.09 -0.09
CA LEU A 27 -3.35 4.22 -0.17
C LEU A 27 -3.96 5.42 -0.89
N GLY A 28 -4.70 5.19 -1.98
CA GLY A 28 -5.41 6.26 -2.70
C GLY A 28 -6.47 6.95 -1.83
N LYS A 29 -7.18 6.20 -0.97
CA LYS A 29 -8.11 6.79 0.00
C LYS A 29 -7.44 7.55 1.13
N LEU A 30 -6.19 7.23 1.44
CA LEU A 30 -5.35 7.91 2.41
C LEU A 30 -4.54 9.08 1.81
N GLY A 31 -4.86 9.53 0.59
CA GLY A 31 -4.19 10.69 -0.02
C GLY A 31 -2.84 10.40 -0.66
N TYR A 32 -2.51 9.12 -0.91
CA TYR A 32 -1.32 8.75 -1.66
C TYR A 32 -1.59 8.64 -3.16
N MET A 33 -0.75 9.29 -3.95
CA MET A 33 -0.70 9.14 -5.39
C MET A 33 0.38 8.15 -5.83
N LYS A 34 0.00 7.24 -6.73
CA LYS A 34 0.92 6.28 -7.35
C LYS A 34 1.80 6.97 -8.40
N LYS A 35 3.11 6.89 -8.23
CA LYS A 35 4.11 7.36 -9.20
C LYS A 35 4.95 6.19 -9.71
N ARG A 36 5.02 6.05 -11.03
CA ARG A 36 5.93 5.10 -11.68
C ARG A 36 7.35 5.68 -11.63
N THR A 37 8.29 4.94 -11.05
CA THR A 37 9.70 5.37 -10.92
C THR A 37 10.55 4.69 -11.99
N GLY A 38 10.55 5.21 -13.22
CA GLY A 38 11.49 4.80 -14.27
C GLY A 38 10.95 4.84 -15.71
N LYS A 39 11.87 4.95 -16.68
CA LYS A 39 11.64 4.77 -18.13
C LYS A 39 11.57 3.28 -18.54
N THR A 40 12.09 2.39 -17.69
CA THR A 40 12.14 0.94 -17.91
C THR A 40 11.04 0.22 -17.15
N SER A 41 10.59 -0.92 -17.69
CA SER A 41 9.45 -1.76 -17.24
C SER A 41 9.65 -2.45 -15.88
N GLY A 42 10.26 -1.77 -14.90
CA GLY A 42 10.58 -2.31 -13.60
C GLY A 42 9.36 -2.43 -12.68
N SER A 43 9.39 -3.41 -11.78
CA SER A 43 8.35 -3.67 -10.77
C SER A 43 8.30 -2.62 -9.66
N ARG A 44 9.21 -1.64 -9.63
CA ARG A 44 9.29 -0.63 -8.57
C ARG A 44 8.16 0.40 -8.73
N VAL A 45 7.45 0.67 -7.64
CA VAL A 45 6.40 1.68 -7.58
C VAL A 45 6.57 2.52 -6.32
N ALA A 46 6.35 3.82 -6.44
CA ALA A 46 6.29 4.74 -5.31
C ALA A 46 4.85 5.22 -5.13
N PHE A 47 4.44 5.40 -3.89
CA PHE A 47 3.23 6.09 -3.48
C PHE A 47 3.66 7.32 -2.70
N ILE A 48 3.15 8.49 -3.07
CA ILE A 48 3.54 9.76 -2.48
C ILE A 48 2.29 10.41 -1.90
N HIS A 49 2.29 10.69 -0.60
CA HIS A 49 1.21 11.41 0.04
C HIS A 49 1.28 12.89 -0.35
N GLU A 50 0.17 13.45 -0.83
CA GLU A 50 0.16 14.82 -1.37
C GLU A 50 0.52 15.87 -0.32
N SER A 51 -0.08 15.81 0.87
CA SER A 51 0.15 16.81 1.92
C SER A 51 1.48 16.66 2.66
N THR A 52 1.81 15.44 3.11
CA THR A 52 3.00 15.21 3.95
C THR A 52 4.27 14.95 3.13
N GLN A 53 4.15 14.79 1.81
CA GLN A 53 5.23 14.36 0.91
C GLN A 53 5.84 13.00 1.31
N HIS A 54 5.17 12.25 2.18
CA HIS A 54 5.63 10.94 2.64
C HIS A 54 5.63 9.93 1.49
N ILE A 55 6.69 9.12 1.39
CA ILE A 55 6.92 8.24 0.23
C ILE A 55 7.00 6.78 0.69
N ILE A 56 6.06 5.96 0.19
CA ILE A 56 6.10 4.50 0.35
C ILE A 56 6.60 3.89 -0.95
N ARG A 57 7.73 3.18 -0.90
CA ARG A 57 8.30 2.50 -2.08
C ARG A 57 8.19 1.00 -1.92
N ILE A 58 7.57 0.34 -2.90
CA ILE A 58 7.43 -1.12 -2.91
C ILE A 58 7.74 -1.70 -4.28
N HIS A 59 8.02 -3.01 -4.28
CA HIS A 59 8.04 -3.81 -5.49
C HIS A 59 6.66 -4.41 -5.70
N LYS A 60 6.11 -4.26 -6.90
CA LYS A 60 4.89 -4.95 -7.32
C LYS A 60 5.09 -6.46 -7.13
N PRO A 61 4.09 -7.18 -6.62
CA PRO A 61 4.14 -8.63 -6.59
C PRO A 61 4.15 -9.19 -8.02
N HIS A 62 5.01 -10.18 -8.26
CA HIS A 62 5.13 -10.91 -9.52
C HIS A 62 5.39 -12.39 -9.23
N PRO A 63 4.73 -13.33 -9.92
CA PRO A 63 3.31 -13.36 -10.33
C PRO A 63 2.38 -13.62 -9.11
N GLY A 64 1.09 -13.26 -9.21
CA GLY A 64 0.06 -13.62 -8.20
C GLY A 64 -0.72 -12.46 -7.57
N ASN A 65 -0.34 -11.19 -7.80
CA ASN A 65 -0.98 -9.98 -7.23
C ASN A 65 -1.03 -9.90 -5.69
N GLU A 66 -0.73 -10.96 -4.96
CA GLU A 66 -0.71 -11.02 -3.50
C GLU A 66 0.50 -10.31 -2.93
N LEU A 67 0.28 -9.49 -1.90
CA LEU A 67 1.35 -8.83 -1.17
C LEU A 67 2.05 -9.82 -0.26
N LYS A 68 3.38 -9.88 -0.40
CA LYS A 68 4.22 -10.59 0.55
C LYS A 68 4.02 -9.99 1.95
N LYS A 69 3.99 -10.84 2.97
CA LYS A 69 3.76 -10.46 4.38
C LYS A 69 4.65 -9.31 4.85
N TYR A 70 5.93 -9.30 4.46
CA TYR A 70 6.84 -8.22 4.84
C TYR A 70 6.45 -6.86 4.24
N ILE A 71 5.92 -6.84 3.01
CA ILE A 71 5.45 -5.60 2.36
C ILE A 71 4.24 -5.06 3.11
N LYS A 72 3.29 -5.95 3.42
CA LYS A 72 2.11 -5.60 4.21
C LYS A 72 2.49 -5.03 5.58
N ASN A 73 3.38 -5.70 6.32
CA ASN A 73 3.85 -5.25 7.63
C ASN A 73 4.57 -3.90 7.55
N TYR A 74 5.42 -3.71 6.52
CA TYR A 74 6.08 -2.44 6.25
C TYR A 74 5.05 -1.32 6.06
N ILE A 75 4.05 -1.52 5.20
CA ILE A 75 3.03 -0.51 4.91
C ILE A 75 2.20 -0.19 6.15
N VAL A 76 1.76 -1.19 6.91
CA VAL A 76 1.00 -0.95 8.15
C VAL A 76 1.83 -0.12 9.14
N LYS A 77 3.14 -0.40 9.26
CA LYS A 77 4.04 0.38 10.12
C LYS A 77 4.14 1.83 9.66
N GLU A 78 4.33 2.06 8.36
CA GLU A 78 4.42 3.40 7.79
C GLU A 78 3.13 4.20 7.99
N LEU A 79 1.97 3.57 7.79
CA LEU A 79 0.67 4.23 7.96
C LEU A 79 0.41 4.62 9.43
N LYS A 80 0.80 3.76 10.39
CA LYS A 80 0.74 4.09 11.83
C LYS A 80 1.68 5.24 12.18
N ASN A 81 2.90 5.26 11.64
CA ASN A 81 3.85 6.35 11.86
C ASN A 81 3.32 7.70 11.34
N GLN A 82 2.52 7.68 10.27
CA GLN A 82 1.86 8.86 9.71
C GLN A 82 0.53 9.19 10.39
N ASN A 83 0.11 8.46 11.44
CA ASN A 83 -1.18 8.61 12.12
C ASN A 83 -2.39 8.51 11.17
N LEU A 84 -2.28 7.67 10.14
CA LEU A 84 -3.34 7.47 9.13
C LEU A 84 -4.26 6.28 9.44
N ILE A 85 -3.81 5.36 10.29
CA ILE A 85 -4.54 4.20 10.82
C ILE A 85 -4.11 3.88 12.24
#